data_AF-A0A966WSS1-F1
#
_entry.id   AF-A0A966WSS1-F1
#
_cell.length_a   1.000
_cell.length_b   1.000
_cell.length_c   1.000
_cell.angle_alpha   90.00
_cell.angle_beta   90.00
_cell.angle_gamma   90.00
#
_symmetry.space_group_name_H-M   'P 1'
#
loop_
_entity.id
_entity.type
_entity.pdbx_description
1 polymer ?
#
loop_
_entity_poly.entity_id
_entity_poly.type
_entity_poly.pdbx_seq_one_letter_code
_entity_poly.pdbx_strand_id
1 'polypeptide(L)' 'PRRWRGALLPSASVIEFEVREAAKRPVSAVADQMEVRNVAHVKVAIDRSISLTLLFDPEYALDDRISLEQFAS' A
#
# COMPACT_ATOMS: atom_id res chain seq x y z
N PRO A 1 -8.01 5.69 -6.94
CA PRO A 1 -8.46 6.86 -7.75
C PRO A 1 -7.94 6.76 -9.18
N ARG A 2 -8.81 6.82 -10.20
CA ARG A 2 -8.37 6.67 -11.59
C ARG A 2 -7.39 7.80 -11.94
N ARG A 3 -6.25 7.47 -12.54
CA ARG A 3 -5.18 8.41 -12.95
C ARG A 3 -4.39 9.10 -11.83
N TRP A 4 -4.48 8.63 -10.59
CA TRP A 4 -3.57 9.08 -9.54
C TRP A 4 -2.19 8.47 -9.74
N ARG A 5 -1.13 9.30 -9.78
CA ARG A 5 0.26 8.88 -10.02
C ARG A 5 0.98 8.33 -8.78
N GLY A 6 0.26 8.15 -7.68
CA GLY A 6 0.84 7.87 -6.36
C GLY A 6 1.25 9.13 -5.62
N ALA A 7 1.61 8.98 -4.35
CA ALA A 7 2.17 10.02 -3.51
C ALA A 7 3.06 9.39 -2.44
N LEU A 8 4.14 10.08 -2.05
CA LEU A 8 4.89 9.78 -0.84
C LEU A 8 4.12 10.33 0.35
N LEU A 9 3.86 9.45 1.33
CA LEU A 9 3.20 9.80 2.58
C LEU A 9 4.13 9.47 3.74
N PRO A 10 4.11 10.23 4.84
CA PRO A 10 4.81 9.85 6.06
C PRO A 10 4.43 8.44 6.53
N SER A 11 5.39 7.69 7.06
CA SER A 11 5.16 6.31 7.54
C SER A 11 4.16 6.21 8.70
N ALA A 12 3.90 7.32 9.39
CA ALA A 12 2.91 7.39 10.47
C ALA A 12 1.48 7.70 9.94
N SER A 13 1.30 7.94 8.65
CA SER A 13 -0.01 8.24 8.08
C SER A 13 -0.92 7.02 8.10
N VAL A 14 -2.18 7.29 8.45
CA VAL A 14 -3.28 6.34 8.30
C VAL A 14 -4.03 6.72 7.02
N ILE A 15 -4.27 5.73 6.16
CA ILE A 15 -4.95 5.94 4.88
C ILE A 15 -6.31 5.26 4.97
N GLU A 16 -7.37 6.00 4.65
CA GLU A 16 -8.74 5.49 4.67
C GLU A 16 -9.37 5.59 3.28
N PHE A 17 -10.03 4.52 2.86
CA PHE A 17 -10.84 4.48 1.65
C PHE A 17 -12.29 4.23 2.01
N GLU A 18 -13.18 5.11 1.55
CA GLU A 18 -14.62 4.95 1.68
C GLU A 18 -15.24 4.64 0.31
N VAL A 19 -15.95 3.51 0.24
CA VAL A 19 -16.62 3.09 -0.99
C VAL A 19 -18.00 3.72 -1.06
N ARG A 20 -18.11 4.76 -1.88
CA ARG A 20 -19.39 5.45 -2.12
C ARG A 20 -20.41 4.51 -2.78
N GLU A 21 -21.60 4.44 -2.19
CA GLU A 21 -22.69 3.57 -2.65
C GLU A 21 -22.27 2.08 -2.77
N ALA A 22 -21.55 1.56 -1.76
CA ALA A 22 -20.97 0.21 -1.78
C ALA A 22 -21.94 -0.91 -2.22
N ALA A 23 -23.22 -0.82 -1.85
CA ALA A 23 -24.25 -1.79 -2.26
C ALA A 23 -24.50 -1.81 -3.78
N LYS A 24 -24.35 -0.67 -4.47
CA LYS A 24 -24.52 -0.55 -5.92
C LYS A 24 -23.19 -0.71 -6.68
N ARG A 25 -22.07 -0.55 -5.97
CA ARG A 25 -20.70 -0.57 -6.52
C ARG A 25 -19.84 -1.49 -5.66
N PRO A 26 -19.99 -2.81 -5.81
CA PRO A 26 -19.19 -3.75 -5.05
C PRO A 26 -17.71 -3.57 -5.41
N VAL A 27 -16.89 -3.47 -4.37
CA VAL A 27 -15.43 -3.37 -4.47
C VAL A 27 -14.82 -4.54 -3.68
N SER A 28 -13.76 -5.12 -4.24
CA SER A 28 -12.89 -6.06 -3.52
C SER A 28 -11.63 -5.33 -3.05
N ALA A 29 -11.20 -5.64 -1.83
CA ALA A 29 -9.88 -5.29 -1.32
C ALA A 29 -9.03 -6.56 -1.24
N VAL A 30 -7.78 -6.49 -1.71
CA VAL A 30 -6.85 -7.61 -1.71
C VAL A 30 -5.56 -7.17 -1.01
N ALA A 31 -5.06 -8.01 -0.10
CA ALA A 31 -3.75 -7.88 0.51
C ALA A 31 -3.07 -9.25 0.47
N ASP A 32 -1.94 -9.34 -0.24
CA ASP A 32 -1.24 -10.60 -0.52
C ASP A 32 -2.17 -11.69 -1.07
N GLN A 33 -2.46 -12.71 -0.27
CA GLN A 33 -3.31 -13.85 -0.61
C GLN A 33 -4.73 -13.74 -0.03
N MET A 34 -5.04 -12.66 0.69
CA MET A 34 -6.34 -12.45 1.32
C MET A 34 -7.21 -11.51 0.48
N GLU A 35 -8.38 -11.97 0.07
CA GLU A 35 -9.41 -11.17 -0.60
C GLU A 35 -10.61 -10.95 0.34
N VAL A 36 -11.04 -9.70 0.46
CA VAL A 36 -12.31 -9.32 1.10
C VAL A 36 -13.21 -8.68 0.06
N ARG A 37 -14.44 -9.19 -0.09
CA ARG A 37 -15.44 -8.72 -1.07
C ARG A 37 -16.49 -7.81 -0.42
N ASN A 38 -17.17 -7.02 -1.25
CA ASN A 38 -18.25 -6.11 -0.84
C ASN A 38 -17.79 -5.12 0.26
N VAL A 39 -16.59 -4.57 0.08
CA VAL A 39 -15.96 -3.69 1.06
C VAL A 39 -16.62 -2.31 1.05
N ALA A 40 -16.99 -1.81 2.23
CA ALA A 40 -17.50 -0.45 2.41
C ALA A 40 -16.41 0.53 2.85
N HIS A 41 -15.44 0.06 3.63
CA HIS A 41 -14.38 0.87 4.20
C HIS A 41 -13.07 0.06 4.29
N VAL A 42 -11.94 0.70 3.98
CA VAL A 42 -10.60 0.15 4.17
C VAL A 42 -9.77 1.14 4.97
N LYS A 43 -9.08 0.65 6.01
CA LYS A 43 -8.12 1.40 6.79
C LYS A 43 -6.76 0.74 6.67
N VAL A 44 -5.76 1.52 6.27
CA VAL A 44 -4.38 1.07 6.09
C VAL A 44 -3.48 1.85 7.04
N ALA A 45 -2.66 1.12 7.80
CA ALA A 45 -1.68 1.67 8.71
C ALA A 45 -0.48 0.72 8.81
N ILE A 46 0.69 1.27 9.15
CA ILE A 46 1.88 0.46 9.39
C ILE A 46 1.80 -0.18 10.77
N ASP A 47 1.91 -1.50 10.83
CA ASP A 47 2.17 -2.22 12.07
C ASP A 47 3.68 -2.23 12.36
N ARG A 48 4.08 -1.62 13.48
CA ARG A 48 5.48 -1.52 13.91
C ARG A 48 5.88 -2.63 14.89
N SER A 49 4.99 -3.55 15.22
CA SER A 49 5.28 -4.68 16.10
C SER A 49 6.14 -5.75 15.43
N ILE A 50 6.17 -5.76 14.09
CA ILE A 50 6.89 -6.73 13.28
C ILE A 50 8.15 -6.08 12.70
N SER A 51 9.31 -6.69 12.94
CA SER A 51 10.59 -6.28 12.36
C SER A 51 11.24 -7.44 11.61
N LEU A 52 11.77 -7.17 10.41
CA LEU A 52 12.49 -8.14 9.60
C LEU A 52 13.92 -7.63 9.38
N THR A 53 14.90 -8.52 9.50
CA THR A 53 16.30 -8.22 9.14
C THR A 53 16.55 -8.71 7.72
N LEU A 54 16.82 -7.77 6.81
CA LEU A 54 17.16 -8.07 5.42
C LEU A 54 18.66 -7.90 5.23
N LEU A 55 19.31 -8.93 4.66
CA LEU A 55 20.70 -8.85 4.23
C LEU A 55 20.73 -8.36 2.78
N PHE A 56 21.56 -7.37 2.51
CA PHE A 56 21.79 -6.85 1.16
C PHE A 56 23.27 -6.57 0.96
N ASP A 57 23.69 -6.53 -0.31
CA ASP A 57 25.05 -6.19 -0.69
C ASP A 57 25.25 -4.66 -0.59
N PRO A 58 26.24 -4.17 0.17
CA PRO A 58 26.50 -2.73 0.28
C PRO A 58 26.90 -2.06 -1.05
N GLU A 59 27.39 -2.81 -2.04
CA GLU A 59 27.68 -2.27 -3.39
C GLU A 59 26.41 -2.01 -4.21
N TYR A 60 25.26 -2.53 -3.76
CA TYR A 60 23.95 -2.35 -4.37
C TYR A 60 22.94 -1.83 -3.33
N ALA A 61 22.93 -0.52 -3.12
CA ALA A 61 22.02 0.12 -2.17
C ALA A 61 20.55 -0.23 -2.47
N LEU A 62 19.91 -0.93 -1.54
CA LEU A 62 18.52 -1.36 -1.64
C LEU A 62 17.57 -0.16 -1.76
N ASP A 63 17.88 0.93 -1.07
CA ASP A 63 17.06 2.15 -1.03
C ASP A 63 16.97 2.83 -2.41
N ASP A 64 18.05 2.83 -3.18
CA ASP A 64 18.08 3.40 -4.53
C ASP A 64 17.20 2.58 -5.47
N ARG A 65 17.26 1.24 -5.36
CA ARG A 65 16.39 0.34 -6.13
C ARG A 65 14.92 0.54 -5.79
N ILE A 66 14.57 0.61 -4.50
CA ILE A 66 13.18 0.83 -4.07
C ILE A 66 12.65 2.15 -4.63
N SER A 67 13.45 3.21 -4.55
CA SER A 67 13.08 4.54 -5.04
C SER A 67 12.88 4.55 -6.56
N LEU A 68 13.75 3.88 -7.31
CA LEU A 68 13.64 3.71 -8.76
C LEU A 68 12.38 2.92 -9.15
N GLU A 69 12.13 1.78 -8.50
CA GLU A 69 10.98 0.91 -8.81
C GLU A 69 9.63 1.58 -8.48
N GLN A 70 9.56 2.41 -7.44
CA GLN A 70 8.32 3.09 -7.03
C GLN A 70 7.87 4.23 -7.96
N PHE A 71 8.80 4.84 -8.71
CA PHE A 71 8.52 6.03 -9.53
C PHE A 71 8.96 5.93 -10.99
N ALA A 72 9.44 4.77 -11.46
CA ALA A 72 9.65 4.49 -12.87
C ALA A 72 8.29 4.42 -13.60
N SER A 73 7.72 5.58 -13.89
CA SER A 73 6.48 5.79 -14.66
C SER A 73 6.80 6.53 -15.95
#